data_AF-A0AB73AGU2-F1
#
_entry.id   AF-A0AB73AGU2-F1
#
_cell.length_a   1.000
_cell.length_b   1.000
_cell.length_c   1.000
_cell.angle_alpha   90.00
_cell.angle_beta   90.00
_cell.angle_gamma   90.00
#
_symmetry.space_group_name_H-M   'P 1'
#
loop_
_entity.id
_entity.type
_entity.pdbx_description
1 polymer ?
#
loop_
_entity_poly.entity_id
_entity_poly.type
_entity_poly.pdbx_seq_one_letter_code
_entity_poly.pdbx_strand_id
1 'polypeptide(L)'
;MDNKYIEEDIREQLGIDPFTDLVYLGYYGNPYTQLEAINDLVNTTLVGKNELSFKVKVTKPYKEDIKVNLMKEDKLVTDFPEMAEGIPLFPSENCTFEGGVLKAGELETTVKLTIKDVEKLNNLSGYVMAIKLTMEGSHEHLAIARTRSAYFVKLNLSIRLDNIDSSNKKIEGKGFNKEISFKSDIRPDKLGSLNDGNFTANNWYTSNANNYLTIILPEKQSLKGFRLDTNTSPSGSYMLKSCRVMVETPDGNWVNHGVFDRKSMDGIAYISFKKPVECTKVRFENMMAFNGRFSVDVNEVTAFR
;
A
#
# COMPACT_ATOMS: atom_id res chain seq x y z
N MET A 1 -29.53 1.12 31.46
CA MET A 1 -29.42 0.38 30.20
C MET A 1 -28.12 0.83 29.57
N ASP A 2 -27.10 -0.03 29.55
CA ASP A 2 -25.89 0.26 28.80
C ASP A 2 -26.26 0.39 27.33
N ASN A 3 -26.08 1.58 26.76
CA ASN A 3 -26.29 1.84 25.34
C ASN A 3 -25.20 1.12 24.55
N LYS A 4 -25.36 -0.19 24.39
CA LYS A 4 -24.52 -1.00 23.50
C LYS A 4 -24.78 -0.52 22.08
N TYR A 5 -23.72 -0.07 21.40
CA TYR A 5 -23.82 0.42 20.02
C TYR A 5 -24.26 -0.72 19.09
N ILE A 6 -25.37 -0.49 18.39
CA ILE A 6 -25.93 -1.36 17.35
C ILE A 6 -26.06 -0.50 16.09
N GLU A 7 -25.55 -1.02 14.98
CA GLU A 7 -25.62 -0.42 13.67
C GLU A 7 -27.09 -0.28 13.22
N GLU A 8 -27.45 0.86 12.62
CA GLU A 8 -28.86 1.22 12.37
C GLU A 8 -29.58 0.20 11.48
N ASP A 9 -28.91 -0.31 10.44
CA ASP A 9 -29.45 -1.31 9.53
C ASP A 9 -29.75 -2.66 10.20
N ILE A 10 -29.03 -2.99 11.27
CA ILE A 10 -29.30 -4.15 12.12
C ILE A 10 -30.43 -3.85 13.10
N ARG A 11 -30.46 -2.63 13.66
CA ARG A 11 -31.54 -2.18 14.56
C ARG A 11 -32.89 -2.18 13.85
N GLU A 12 -32.96 -1.76 12.59
CA GLU A 12 -34.19 -1.80 11.78
C GLU A 12 -34.69 -3.24 11.59
N GLN A 13 -33.80 -4.19 11.29
CA GLN A 13 -34.17 -5.61 11.18
C GLN A 13 -34.72 -6.18 12.49
N LEU A 14 -34.09 -5.84 13.63
CA LEU A 14 -34.58 -6.23 14.95
C LEU A 14 -35.92 -5.56 15.31
N GLY A 15 -36.21 -4.38 14.77
CA GLY A 15 -37.50 -3.71 14.94
C GLY A 15 -38.62 -4.40 14.16
N ILE A 16 -38.30 -4.94 12.97
CA ILE A 16 -39.25 -5.66 12.11
C ILE A 16 -39.49 -7.09 12.62
N ASP A 17 -38.43 -7.80 13.02
CA ASP A 17 -38.51 -9.13 13.62
C ASP A 17 -37.70 -9.20 14.93
N PRO A 18 -38.34 -8.88 16.07
CA PRO A 18 -37.66 -8.90 17.38
C PRO A 18 -37.47 -10.32 17.93
N PHE A 19 -37.97 -11.36 17.25
CA PHE A 19 -37.94 -12.76 17.70
C PHE A 19 -36.77 -13.55 17.13
N THR A 20 -35.93 -12.93 16.30
CA THR A 20 -34.75 -13.55 15.69
C THR A 20 -33.50 -12.77 16.08
N ASP A 21 -32.53 -13.44 16.69
CA ASP A 21 -31.20 -12.87 16.90
C ASP A 21 -30.40 -12.92 15.60
N LEU A 22 -29.56 -11.90 15.40
CA LEU A 22 -28.83 -11.71 14.14
C LEU A 22 -27.32 -11.84 14.36
N VAL A 23 -26.68 -12.64 13.51
CA VAL A 23 -25.23 -12.73 13.39
C VAL A 23 -24.78 -11.92 12.16
N TYR A 24 -23.77 -11.06 12.31
CA TYR A 24 -23.35 -10.14 11.26
C TYR A 24 -21.88 -9.74 11.37
N LEU A 25 -21.30 -9.21 10.30
CA LEU A 25 -19.94 -8.68 10.26
C LEU A 25 -19.87 -7.29 10.91
N GLY A 26 -18.96 -7.13 11.87
CA GLY A 26 -18.65 -5.87 12.52
C GLY A 26 -17.53 -5.12 11.81
N TYR A 27 -17.86 -4.05 11.08
CA TYR A 27 -16.90 -3.18 10.42
C TYR A 27 -17.37 -1.72 10.44
N TYR A 28 -16.40 -0.80 10.37
CA TYR A 28 -16.65 0.64 10.20
C TYR A 28 -16.66 0.99 8.71
N GLY A 29 -17.55 1.90 8.30
CA GLY A 29 -17.64 2.34 6.91
C GLY A 29 -18.19 1.28 5.96
N ASN A 30 -17.59 1.19 4.78
CA ASN A 30 -18.04 0.29 3.70
C ASN A 30 -17.47 -1.14 3.88
N PRO A 31 -18.16 -2.18 3.37
CA PRO A 31 -17.69 -3.56 3.41
C PRO A 31 -16.59 -3.83 2.37
N TYR A 32 -15.54 -3.02 2.37
CA TYR A 32 -14.49 -3.03 1.36
C TYR A 32 -13.10 -2.84 1.98
N THR A 33 -12.14 -3.61 1.51
CA THR A 33 -10.72 -3.40 1.78
C THR A 33 -9.90 -3.57 0.51
N GLN A 34 -8.99 -2.63 0.27
CA GLN A 34 -7.99 -2.72 -0.78
C GLN A 34 -6.68 -3.23 -0.18
N LEU A 35 -6.19 -4.33 -0.72
CA LEU A 35 -4.84 -4.85 -0.47
C LEU A 35 -3.92 -4.36 -1.57
N GLU A 36 -2.67 -4.11 -1.21
CA GLU A 36 -1.64 -3.70 -2.17
C GLU A 36 -0.67 -4.85 -2.41
N ALA A 37 -0.30 -5.08 -3.67
CA ALA A 37 0.74 -5.98 -4.08
C ALA A 37 1.66 -5.33 -5.11
N ILE A 38 2.91 -5.81 -5.13
CA ILE A 38 3.93 -5.39 -6.08
C ILE A 38 4.40 -6.58 -6.89
N ASN A 39 4.65 -6.36 -8.19
CA ASN A 39 5.26 -7.34 -9.07
C ASN A 39 6.60 -6.81 -9.60
N ASP A 40 7.65 -7.63 -9.49
CA ASP A 40 9.01 -7.29 -9.93
C ASP A 40 9.32 -7.75 -11.37
N LEU A 41 8.27 -8.00 -12.16
CA LEU A 41 8.26 -8.66 -13.48
C LEU A 41 8.52 -10.18 -13.43
N VAL A 42 8.72 -10.75 -12.25
CA VAL A 42 8.92 -12.19 -12.06
C VAL A 42 7.85 -12.75 -11.11
N ASN A 43 7.77 -12.20 -9.91
CA ASN A 43 6.88 -12.64 -8.84
C ASN A 43 6.09 -11.46 -8.26
N THR A 44 4.88 -11.76 -7.80
CA THR A 44 4.07 -10.84 -7.01
C THR A 44 4.31 -11.05 -5.51
N THR A 45 4.34 -9.96 -4.75
CA THR A 45 4.48 -9.96 -3.28
C THR A 45 3.46 -9.00 -2.67
N LEU A 46 2.77 -9.45 -1.62
CA LEU A 46 1.85 -8.60 -0.85
C LEU A 46 2.61 -7.51 -0.08
N VAL A 47 2.06 -6.31 -0.04
CA VAL A 47 2.53 -5.21 0.79
C VAL A 47 1.78 -5.23 2.11
N GLY A 48 2.45 -5.68 3.17
CA GLY A 48 1.88 -5.77 4.52
C GLY A 48 1.55 -7.20 4.92
N LYS A 49 0.50 -7.37 5.74
CA LYS A 49 0.08 -8.69 6.22
C LYS A 49 -0.68 -9.44 5.14
N ASN A 50 -0.54 -10.76 5.12
CA ASN A 50 -1.30 -11.68 4.27
C ASN A 50 -2.56 -12.24 4.94
N GLU A 51 -2.86 -11.79 6.17
CA GLU A 51 -4.02 -12.22 6.95
C GLU A 51 -4.98 -11.05 7.17
N LEU A 52 -6.26 -11.30 6.88
CA LEU A 52 -7.37 -10.41 7.15
C LEU A 52 -8.25 -11.02 8.24
N SER A 53 -8.41 -10.30 9.36
CA SER A 53 -9.26 -10.69 10.48
C SER A 53 -10.57 -9.91 10.46
N PHE A 54 -11.69 -10.62 10.49
CA PHE A 54 -13.03 -10.03 10.46
C PHE A 54 -13.74 -10.30 11.78
N LYS A 55 -14.27 -9.24 12.38
CA LYS A 55 -15.08 -9.34 13.58
C LYS A 55 -16.49 -9.82 13.21
N VAL A 56 -16.99 -10.81 13.92
CA VAL A 56 -18.37 -11.30 13.81
C VAL A 56 -19.09 -10.98 15.11
N LYS A 57 -20.26 -10.37 15.04
CA LYS A 57 -21.08 -9.94 16.18
C LYS A 57 -22.39 -10.71 16.19
N VAL A 58 -22.95 -10.92 17.38
CA VAL A 58 -24.34 -11.35 17.58
C VAL A 58 -25.10 -10.29 18.37
N THR A 59 -26.38 -10.07 18.03
CA THR A 59 -27.21 -9.01 18.61
C THR A 59 -27.41 -9.15 20.12
N LYS A 60 -27.59 -10.38 20.59
CA LYS A 60 -27.76 -10.74 22.01
C LYS A 60 -26.96 -11.99 22.35
N PRO A 61 -26.64 -12.20 23.65
CA PRO A 61 -26.00 -13.44 24.09
C PRO A 61 -26.88 -14.63 23.74
N TYR A 62 -26.32 -15.60 23.02
CA TYR A 62 -27.05 -16.79 22.59
C TYR A 62 -26.86 -17.98 23.55
N LYS A 63 -27.82 -18.90 23.58
CA LYS A 63 -27.91 -20.00 24.55
C LYS A 63 -26.86 -21.11 24.38
N GLU A 64 -26.27 -21.21 23.19
CA GLU A 64 -25.31 -22.25 22.80
C GLU A 64 -24.19 -21.67 21.93
N ASP A 65 -23.13 -22.44 21.72
CA ASP A 65 -22.01 -22.06 20.85
C ASP A 65 -22.47 -21.95 19.38
N ILE A 66 -22.06 -20.88 18.70
CA ILE A 66 -22.34 -20.66 17.27
C ILE A 66 -21.00 -20.72 16.51
N LYS A 67 -20.86 -21.70 15.63
CA LYS A 67 -19.71 -21.82 14.73
C LYS A 67 -19.95 -20.97 13.48
N VAL A 68 -19.05 -20.04 13.23
CA VAL A 68 -19.12 -19.11 12.09
C VAL A 68 -17.87 -19.24 11.23
N ASN A 69 -18.03 -19.05 9.92
CA ASN A 69 -16.91 -19.00 9.00
C ASN A 69 -17.18 -18.01 7.86
N LEU A 70 -16.18 -17.81 7.02
CA LEU A 70 -16.33 -17.13 5.75
C LEU A 70 -16.24 -18.14 4.62
N MET A 71 -16.91 -17.83 3.52
CA MET A 71 -16.68 -18.51 2.25
C MET A 71 -16.63 -17.50 1.12
N LYS A 72 -15.87 -17.83 0.08
CA LYS A 72 -15.87 -17.09 -1.18
C LYS A 72 -17.19 -17.32 -1.92
N GLU A 73 -17.84 -16.24 -2.34
CA GLU A 73 -19.09 -16.26 -3.11
C GLU A 73 -18.96 -15.27 -4.27
N ASP A 74 -18.41 -15.75 -5.38
CA ASP A 74 -18.09 -14.90 -6.53
C ASP A 74 -19.32 -14.27 -7.20
N LYS A 75 -20.51 -14.85 -7.01
CA LYS A 75 -21.76 -14.28 -7.51
C LYS A 75 -22.05 -12.90 -6.93
N LEU A 76 -21.59 -12.60 -5.71
CA LEU A 76 -21.81 -11.28 -5.10
C LEU A 76 -20.96 -10.18 -5.76
N VAL A 77 -19.92 -10.53 -6.52
CA VAL A 77 -19.08 -9.55 -7.22
C VAL A 77 -19.87 -8.81 -8.30
N THR A 78 -20.85 -9.46 -8.94
CA THR A 78 -21.68 -8.81 -9.97
C THR A 78 -22.58 -7.71 -9.41
N ASP A 79 -22.88 -7.77 -8.11
CA ASP A 79 -23.71 -6.78 -7.43
C ASP A 79 -22.91 -5.50 -7.08
N PHE A 80 -21.59 -5.51 -7.31
CA PHE A 80 -20.67 -4.38 -7.09
C PHE A 80 -19.81 -4.08 -8.34
N PRO A 81 -20.43 -3.67 -9.47
CA PRO A 81 -19.74 -3.51 -10.75
C PRO A 81 -18.65 -2.44 -10.73
N GLU A 82 -18.83 -1.36 -9.94
CA GLU A 82 -17.87 -0.25 -9.83
C GLU A 82 -16.45 -0.71 -9.43
N MET A 83 -16.33 -1.85 -8.74
CA MET A 83 -15.05 -2.38 -8.26
C MET A 83 -14.53 -3.56 -9.07
N ALA A 84 -15.34 -4.13 -9.96
CA ALA A 84 -15.08 -5.42 -10.60
C ALA A 84 -15.03 -5.35 -12.13
N GLU A 85 -15.44 -4.24 -12.75
CA GLU A 85 -15.46 -4.11 -14.20
C GLU A 85 -14.06 -4.29 -14.81
N GLY A 86 -13.92 -5.32 -15.66
CA GLY A 86 -12.65 -5.64 -16.31
C GLY A 86 -11.58 -6.24 -15.39
N ILE A 87 -11.90 -6.60 -14.15
CA ILE A 87 -10.98 -7.15 -13.17
C ILE A 87 -11.27 -8.65 -12.97
N PRO A 88 -10.27 -9.54 -13.09
CA PRO A 88 -10.47 -10.97 -12.87
C PRO A 88 -10.77 -11.29 -11.40
N LEU A 89 -11.49 -12.40 -11.18
CA LEU A 89 -11.71 -12.92 -9.84
C LEU A 89 -10.40 -13.42 -9.22
N PHE A 90 -10.19 -13.14 -7.94
CA PHE A 90 -9.09 -13.71 -7.17
C PHE A 90 -9.28 -15.23 -7.07
N PRO A 91 -8.26 -16.07 -7.31
CA PRO A 91 -8.46 -17.52 -7.35
C PRO A 91 -8.78 -18.12 -5.97
N SER A 92 -9.70 -19.09 -5.94
CA SER A 92 -10.19 -19.69 -4.71
C SER A 92 -9.12 -20.51 -3.98
N GLU A 93 -8.22 -21.14 -4.74
CA GLU A 93 -7.10 -21.95 -4.23
C GLU A 93 -6.09 -21.13 -3.42
N ASN A 94 -6.03 -19.82 -3.66
CA ASN A 94 -5.17 -18.87 -2.96
C ASN A 94 -5.81 -18.33 -1.67
N CYS A 95 -7.04 -18.74 -1.34
CA CYS A 95 -7.72 -18.37 -0.10
C CYS A 95 -7.70 -19.52 0.91
N THR A 96 -7.39 -19.22 2.17
CA THR A 96 -7.62 -20.13 3.29
C THR A 96 -8.51 -19.44 4.32
N PHE A 97 -9.63 -20.07 4.69
CA PHE A 97 -10.58 -19.52 5.65
C PHE A 97 -10.45 -20.24 6.99
N GLU A 98 -10.24 -19.48 8.06
CA GLU A 98 -10.23 -19.97 9.44
C GLU A 98 -11.52 -19.51 10.14
N GLY A 99 -12.33 -20.47 10.55
CA GLY A 99 -13.58 -20.22 11.26
C GLY A 99 -13.37 -19.76 12.70
N GLY A 100 -14.44 -19.24 13.29
CA GLY A 100 -14.51 -18.78 14.66
C GLY A 100 -15.69 -19.42 15.40
N VAL A 101 -15.66 -19.34 16.72
CA VAL A 101 -16.77 -19.79 17.57
C VAL A 101 -17.18 -18.62 18.44
N LEU A 102 -18.44 -18.20 18.35
CA LEU A 102 -19.10 -17.38 19.36
C LEU A 102 -19.49 -18.34 20.48
N LYS A 103 -18.80 -18.31 21.62
CA LYS A 103 -19.16 -19.16 22.75
C LYS A 103 -20.50 -18.72 23.33
N ALA A 104 -21.24 -19.65 23.94
CA ALA A 104 -22.48 -19.33 24.64
C ALA A 104 -22.28 -18.13 25.59
N GLY A 105 -23.12 -17.11 25.47
CA GLY A 105 -23.00 -15.88 26.24
C GLY A 105 -22.09 -14.78 25.64
N GLU A 106 -21.22 -15.11 24.69
CA GLU A 106 -20.37 -14.12 24.01
C GLU A 106 -21.15 -13.30 22.98
N LEU A 107 -20.58 -12.15 22.62
CA LEU A 107 -21.18 -11.20 21.70
C LEU A 107 -20.34 -10.94 20.45
N GLU A 108 -19.07 -11.33 20.48
CA GLU A 108 -18.12 -11.11 19.39
C GLU A 108 -17.15 -12.30 19.28
N THR A 109 -16.79 -12.66 18.05
CA THR A 109 -15.68 -13.58 17.74
C THR A 109 -14.94 -13.07 16.50
N THR A 110 -13.90 -13.78 16.06
CA THR A 110 -13.13 -13.43 14.86
C THR A 110 -13.06 -14.62 13.91
N VAL A 111 -13.17 -14.34 12.62
CA VAL A 111 -12.89 -15.27 11.51
C VAL A 111 -11.77 -14.68 10.66
N LYS A 112 -10.96 -15.52 10.00
CA LYS A 112 -9.81 -15.04 9.21
C LYS A 112 -9.85 -15.52 7.77
N LEU A 113 -9.33 -14.69 6.89
CA LEU A 113 -8.92 -15.03 5.53
C LEU A 113 -7.41 -14.87 5.43
N THR A 114 -6.72 -15.94 5.08
CA THR A 114 -5.29 -15.93 4.75
C THR A 114 -5.10 -16.05 3.25
N ILE A 115 -4.34 -15.12 2.69
CA ILE A 115 -3.93 -15.12 1.28
C ILE A 115 -2.57 -15.82 1.17
N LYS A 116 -2.46 -16.77 0.25
CA LYS A 116 -1.25 -17.58 0.03
C LYS A 116 -0.91 -17.71 -1.45
N ASP A 117 0.32 -18.12 -1.72
CA ASP A 117 0.81 -18.54 -3.04
C ASP A 117 0.54 -17.52 -4.16
N VAL A 118 0.75 -16.23 -3.86
CA VAL A 118 0.40 -15.11 -4.76
C VAL A 118 1.44 -14.85 -5.84
N GLU A 119 2.58 -15.54 -5.82
CA GLU A 119 3.78 -15.21 -6.60
C GLU A 119 3.48 -15.14 -8.11
N LYS A 120 2.57 -15.97 -8.60
CA LYS A 120 2.19 -16.05 -10.02
C LYS A 120 1.00 -15.18 -10.40
N LEU A 121 0.37 -14.49 -9.45
CA LEU A 121 -0.77 -13.61 -9.71
C LEU A 121 -0.25 -12.27 -10.23
N ASN A 122 -0.22 -12.07 -11.55
CA ASN A 122 0.47 -10.95 -12.19
C ASN A 122 -0.44 -10.03 -13.03
N ASN A 123 -1.76 -10.16 -12.91
CA ASN A 123 -2.67 -9.27 -13.63
C ASN A 123 -2.60 -7.84 -13.07
N LEU A 124 -2.14 -6.89 -13.89
CA LEU A 124 -1.97 -5.49 -13.50
C LEU A 124 -3.29 -4.75 -13.21
N SER A 125 -4.42 -5.22 -13.74
CA SER A 125 -5.75 -4.71 -13.35
C SER A 125 -6.11 -5.09 -11.91
N GLY A 126 -5.33 -5.98 -11.29
CA GLY A 126 -5.57 -6.52 -9.96
C GLY A 126 -6.50 -7.72 -9.99
N TYR A 127 -7.02 -8.08 -8.82
CA TYR A 127 -7.97 -9.17 -8.62
C TYR A 127 -9.06 -8.74 -7.63
N VAL A 128 -10.26 -9.31 -7.75
CA VAL A 128 -11.39 -9.00 -6.86
C VAL A 128 -12.02 -10.28 -6.31
N MET A 129 -12.53 -10.23 -5.09
CA MET A 129 -13.33 -11.31 -4.51
C MET A 129 -14.40 -10.76 -3.58
N ALA A 130 -15.51 -11.50 -3.49
CA ALA A 130 -16.52 -11.32 -2.48
C ALA A 130 -16.53 -12.53 -1.55
N ILE A 131 -16.70 -12.25 -0.27
CA ILE A 131 -16.81 -13.26 0.79
C ILE A 131 -18.11 -13.02 1.56
N LYS A 132 -18.74 -14.11 1.99
CA LYS A 132 -19.93 -14.05 2.83
C LYS A 132 -19.74 -14.83 4.12
N LEU A 133 -20.40 -14.35 5.17
CA LEU A 133 -20.50 -15.02 6.45
C LEU A 133 -21.38 -16.27 6.32
N THR A 134 -21.00 -17.33 7.00
CA THR A 134 -21.75 -18.58 7.11
C THR A 134 -21.83 -19.05 8.55
N MET A 135 -22.86 -19.84 8.86
CA MET A 135 -23.03 -20.52 10.13
C MET A 135 -23.06 -22.02 9.86
N GLU A 136 -22.39 -22.81 10.69
CA GLU A 136 -22.48 -24.27 10.66
C GLU A 136 -23.68 -24.72 11.51
N GLY A 137 -24.47 -25.64 10.97
CA GLY A 137 -25.64 -26.18 11.67
C GLY A 137 -26.88 -25.30 11.55
N SER A 138 -27.92 -25.68 12.29
CA SER A 138 -29.20 -24.97 12.36
C SER A 138 -29.46 -24.56 13.80
N HIS A 139 -29.72 -23.28 14.02
CA HIS A 139 -29.96 -22.69 15.32
C HIS A 139 -31.35 -22.05 15.34
N GLU A 140 -32.18 -22.37 16.33
CA GLU A 140 -33.54 -21.83 16.43
C GLU A 140 -33.53 -20.33 16.76
N HIS A 141 -34.36 -19.53 16.10
CA HIS A 141 -34.46 -18.09 16.34
C HIS A 141 -33.13 -17.33 16.14
N LEU A 142 -32.24 -17.84 15.28
CA LEU A 142 -30.96 -17.22 14.94
C LEU A 142 -30.78 -17.22 13.41
N ALA A 143 -30.37 -16.09 12.86
CA ALA A 143 -30.11 -15.96 11.42
C ALA A 143 -28.89 -15.06 11.15
N ILE A 144 -28.29 -15.22 9.97
CA ILE A 144 -27.35 -14.21 9.46
C ILE A 144 -28.16 -13.02 8.96
N ALA A 145 -27.75 -11.80 9.33
CA ALA A 145 -28.42 -10.58 8.93
C ALA A 145 -28.49 -10.42 7.39
N ARG A 146 -29.54 -9.75 6.89
CA ARG A 146 -29.69 -9.47 5.46
C ARG A 146 -28.62 -8.50 4.95
N THR A 147 -28.30 -7.50 5.75
CA THR A 147 -27.18 -6.58 5.55
C THR A 147 -25.97 -7.04 6.36
N ARG A 148 -24.79 -6.48 6.05
CA ARG A 148 -23.53 -6.77 6.80
C ARG A 148 -23.16 -8.26 6.86
N SER A 149 -23.58 -9.04 5.87
CA SER A 149 -23.28 -10.48 5.77
C SER A 149 -22.23 -10.79 4.69
N ALA A 150 -21.87 -9.81 3.86
CA ALA A 150 -20.87 -9.91 2.81
C ALA A 150 -19.79 -8.83 2.94
N TYR A 151 -18.62 -9.11 2.37
CA TYR A 151 -17.47 -8.22 2.34
C TYR A 151 -16.69 -8.37 1.03
N PHE A 152 -16.11 -7.28 0.54
CA PHE A 152 -15.39 -7.22 -0.73
C PHE A 152 -13.91 -6.92 -0.51
N VAL A 153 -13.05 -7.65 -1.21
CA VAL A 153 -11.60 -7.46 -1.17
C VAL A 153 -11.09 -7.27 -2.59
N LYS A 154 -10.35 -6.17 -2.80
CA LYS A 154 -9.61 -5.92 -4.05
C LYS A 154 -8.13 -6.02 -3.79
N LEU A 155 -7.43 -6.82 -4.58
CA LEU A 155 -5.97 -6.83 -4.64
C LEU A 155 -5.53 -5.89 -5.75
N ASN A 156 -5.05 -4.71 -5.38
CA ASN A 156 -4.42 -3.77 -6.31
C ASN A 156 -2.97 -4.21 -6.57
N LEU A 157 -2.58 -4.27 -7.84
CA LEU A 157 -1.27 -4.77 -8.25
C LEU A 157 -0.52 -3.72 -9.05
N SER A 158 0.73 -3.44 -8.68
CA SER A 158 1.57 -2.45 -9.36
C SER A 158 2.96 -3.01 -9.67
N ILE A 159 3.58 -2.54 -10.76
CA ILE A 159 4.96 -2.92 -11.06
C ILE A 159 5.91 -2.16 -10.13
N ARG A 160 6.78 -2.88 -9.44
CA ARG A 160 7.91 -2.31 -8.68
C ARG A 160 9.07 -3.29 -8.70
N LEU A 161 10.15 -2.89 -9.37
CA LEU A 161 11.38 -3.68 -9.40
C LEU A 161 12.09 -3.63 -8.04
N ASP A 162 12.93 -4.63 -7.78
CA ASP A 162 13.90 -4.61 -6.68
C ASP A 162 15.28 -4.15 -7.17
N ASN A 163 15.35 -2.95 -7.77
CA ASN A 163 16.56 -2.44 -8.41
C ASN A 163 17.22 -1.27 -7.67
N ILE A 164 16.76 -0.92 -6.46
CA ILE A 164 17.36 0.15 -5.64
C ILE A 164 18.13 -0.47 -4.47
N ASP A 165 19.42 -0.14 -4.37
CA ASP A 165 20.26 -0.44 -3.21
C ASP A 165 20.22 0.73 -2.22
N SER A 166 19.89 0.41 -0.97
CA SER A 166 19.75 1.39 0.12
C SER A 166 20.90 1.33 1.13
N SER A 167 22.03 0.74 0.76
CA SER A 167 23.19 0.60 1.67
C SER A 167 23.85 1.93 2.02
N ASN A 168 23.55 3.00 1.26
CA ASN A 168 24.19 4.30 1.34
C ASN A 168 25.71 4.26 1.08
N LYS A 169 26.24 3.19 0.49
CA LYS A 169 27.64 3.13 0.08
C LYS A 169 27.90 4.15 -1.02
N LYS A 170 29.06 4.80 -0.95
CA LYS A 170 29.52 5.73 -1.97
C LYS A 170 29.49 5.05 -3.34
N ILE A 171 28.95 5.76 -4.32
CA ILE A 171 28.87 5.27 -5.70
C ILE A 171 30.24 5.42 -6.37
N GLU A 172 30.79 4.31 -6.85
CA GLU A 172 32.00 4.30 -7.65
C GLU A 172 31.66 4.57 -9.14
N GLY A 173 32.01 5.75 -9.62
CA GLY A 173 31.71 6.17 -11.00
C GLY A 173 32.11 7.62 -11.26
N LYS A 174 31.88 8.07 -12.49
CA LYS A 174 32.15 9.46 -12.88
C LYS A 174 30.92 10.32 -12.57
N GLY A 175 31.03 11.15 -11.54
CA GLY A 175 29.97 12.09 -11.13
C GLY A 175 29.79 13.25 -12.13
N PHE A 176 28.55 13.65 -12.38
CA PHE A 176 28.21 14.80 -13.22
C PHE A 176 26.85 15.40 -12.84
N ASN A 177 26.67 16.70 -13.08
CA ASN A 177 25.38 17.41 -12.90
C ASN A 177 25.23 18.71 -13.71
N LYS A 178 26.31 19.24 -14.31
CA LYS A 178 26.28 20.50 -15.06
C LYS A 178 25.29 20.47 -16.23
N GLU A 179 25.20 19.35 -16.92
CA GLU A 179 24.28 19.14 -18.04
C GLU A 179 22.87 18.67 -17.63
N ILE A 180 22.61 18.48 -16.33
CA ILE A 180 21.32 18.02 -15.83
C ILE A 180 20.35 19.19 -15.69
N SER A 181 19.10 18.98 -16.09
CA SER A 181 17.98 19.88 -15.81
C SER A 181 17.04 19.28 -14.78
N PHE A 182 16.32 20.13 -14.05
CA PHE A 182 15.41 19.71 -12.98
C PHE A 182 13.99 20.23 -13.22
N LYS A 183 12.99 19.47 -12.78
CA LYS A 183 11.59 19.90 -12.68
C LYS A 183 10.98 19.43 -11.36
N SER A 184 10.14 20.28 -10.78
CA SER A 184 9.37 19.97 -9.58
C SER A 184 8.04 20.71 -9.62
N ASP A 185 7.03 20.15 -8.97
CA ASP A 185 5.75 20.81 -8.71
C ASP A 185 5.85 21.90 -7.65
N ILE A 186 6.93 21.93 -6.86
CA ILE A 186 7.13 22.89 -5.77
C ILE A 186 8.48 23.61 -5.91
N ARG A 187 8.49 24.92 -5.61
CA ARG A 187 9.69 25.79 -5.66
C ARG A 187 10.51 25.64 -6.96
N PRO A 188 9.88 25.66 -8.15
CA PRO A 188 10.62 25.50 -9.41
C PRO A 188 11.69 26.59 -9.61
N ASP A 189 11.49 27.79 -9.05
CA ASP A 189 12.43 28.91 -9.07
C ASP A 189 13.70 28.67 -8.23
N LYS A 190 13.72 27.64 -7.37
CA LYS A 190 14.86 27.30 -6.51
C LYS A 190 15.70 26.14 -7.01
N LEU A 191 15.30 25.49 -8.10
CA LEU A 191 15.98 24.30 -8.63
C LEU A 191 17.40 24.56 -9.16
N GLY A 192 17.76 25.83 -9.42
CA GLY A 192 19.11 26.21 -9.82
C GLY A 192 20.18 25.93 -8.77
N SER A 193 19.81 25.71 -7.51
CA SER A 193 20.79 25.33 -6.48
C SER A 193 21.25 23.88 -6.57
N LEU A 194 20.52 23.00 -7.28
CA LEU A 194 20.77 21.55 -7.26
C LEU A 194 22.03 21.13 -8.04
N ASN A 195 22.67 22.06 -8.75
CA ASN A 195 23.90 21.86 -9.50
C ASN A 195 24.83 23.09 -9.45
N ASP A 196 24.77 23.88 -8.37
CA ASP A 196 25.56 25.10 -8.23
C ASP A 196 26.94 24.86 -7.58
N GLY A 197 27.19 23.65 -7.08
CA GLY A 197 28.42 23.26 -6.40
C GLY A 197 28.42 23.53 -4.89
N ASN A 198 27.31 23.99 -4.32
CA ASN A 198 27.14 24.23 -2.89
C ASN A 198 26.36 23.09 -2.22
N PHE A 199 27.10 22.12 -1.71
CA PHE A 199 26.55 20.91 -1.12
C PHE A 199 25.81 21.11 0.22
N THR A 200 25.92 22.27 0.88
CA THR A 200 25.41 22.48 2.24
C THR A 200 24.30 23.52 2.35
N ALA A 201 24.20 24.46 1.41
CA ALA A 201 23.12 25.44 1.41
C ALA A 201 21.82 24.83 0.86
N ASN A 202 20.70 25.09 1.55
CA ASN A 202 19.39 24.64 1.09
C ASN A 202 18.60 25.79 0.44
N ASN A 203 18.00 25.51 -0.71
CA ASN A 203 17.00 26.39 -1.34
C ASN A 203 15.73 25.62 -1.76
N TRP A 204 15.86 24.34 -2.10
CA TRP A 204 14.75 23.48 -2.50
C TRP A 204 14.49 22.38 -1.46
N TYR A 205 13.22 22.20 -1.11
CA TYR A 205 12.74 21.19 -0.18
C TYR A 205 11.27 20.85 -0.45
N THR A 206 10.86 19.63 -0.10
CA THR A 206 9.46 19.18 -0.23
C THR A 206 8.61 19.63 0.97
N SER A 207 7.28 19.60 0.85
CA SER A 207 6.37 19.95 1.94
C SER A 207 5.26 18.92 2.20
N ASN A 208 5.08 17.95 1.30
CA ASN A 208 4.21 16.80 1.49
C ASN A 208 4.65 15.61 0.61
N ALA A 209 3.98 14.46 0.78
CA ALA A 209 4.28 13.21 0.07
C ALA A 209 4.03 13.25 -1.46
N ASN A 210 3.20 14.18 -1.93
CA ASN A 210 2.85 14.31 -3.35
C ASN A 210 3.89 15.10 -4.14
N ASN A 211 4.74 15.89 -3.46
CA ASN A 211 5.79 16.62 -4.14
C ASN A 211 6.82 15.67 -4.75
N TYR A 212 7.41 16.09 -5.87
CA TYR A 212 8.41 15.31 -6.58
C TYR A 212 9.60 16.16 -7.04
N LEU A 213 10.72 15.48 -7.30
CA LEU A 213 11.88 16.04 -8.00
C LEU A 213 12.20 15.16 -9.22
N THR A 214 12.09 15.74 -10.41
CA THR A 214 12.45 15.08 -11.68
C THR A 214 13.81 15.59 -12.14
N ILE A 215 14.72 14.65 -12.37
CA ILE A 215 16.03 14.80 -12.98
C ILE A 215 15.89 14.49 -14.46
N ILE A 216 16.35 15.41 -15.31
CA ILE A 216 16.25 15.33 -16.76
C ILE A 216 17.66 15.33 -17.34
N LEU A 217 17.99 14.23 -18.02
CA LEU A 217 19.28 14.06 -18.69
C LEU A 217 19.23 14.71 -20.09
N PRO A 218 20.36 15.20 -20.62
CA PRO A 218 20.39 15.81 -21.95
C PRO A 218 20.09 14.79 -23.06
N GLU A 219 20.47 13.53 -22.85
CA GLU A 219 20.26 12.42 -23.77
C GLU A 219 20.16 11.10 -22.99
N LYS A 220 19.74 10.04 -23.69
CA LYS A 220 19.66 8.70 -23.11
C LYS A 220 21.05 8.21 -22.70
N GLN A 221 21.19 7.76 -21.47
CA GLN A 221 22.45 7.25 -20.94
C GLN A 221 22.25 6.27 -19.79
N SER A 222 23.24 5.41 -19.56
CA SER A 222 23.26 4.46 -18.46
C SER A 222 23.71 5.12 -17.16
N LEU A 223 22.89 5.02 -16.11
CA LEU A 223 23.18 5.55 -14.78
C LEU A 223 23.40 4.44 -13.75
N LYS A 224 24.39 4.63 -12.88
CA LYS A 224 24.65 3.80 -11.70
C LYS A 224 23.86 4.25 -10.47
N GLY A 225 23.52 5.54 -10.39
CA GLY A 225 22.78 6.09 -9.25
C GLY A 225 23.02 7.59 -9.06
N PHE A 226 22.66 8.08 -7.89
CA PHE A 226 22.69 9.49 -7.50
C PHE A 226 23.27 9.69 -6.10
N ARG A 227 23.98 10.79 -5.93
CA ARG A 227 24.25 11.42 -4.63
C ARG A 227 23.29 12.58 -4.47
N LEU A 228 22.54 12.59 -3.38
CA LEU A 228 21.70 13.71 -2.94
C LEU A 228 22.26 14.24 -1.63
N ASP A 229 22.75 15.47 -1.64
CA ASP A 229 23.09 16.16 -0.40
C ASP A 229 21.81 16.63 0.28
N THR A 230 21.70 16.38 1.58
CA THR A 230 20.49 16.61 2.37
C THR A 230 20.85 17.17 3.75
N ASN A 231 19.85 17.45 4.58
CA ASN A 231 20.05 18.05 5.89
C ASN A 231 20.92 17.14 6.81
N THR A 232 21.69 17.76 7.70
CA THR A 232 22.56 17.09 8.68
C THR A 232 21.98 17.08 10.10
N SER A 233 20.69 17.40 10.25
CA SER A 233 20.02 17.53 11.54
C SER A 233 20.15 16.25 12.40
N PRO A 234 20.62 16.37 13.67
CA PRO A 234 20.68 15.24 14.59
C PRO A 234 19.31 14.60 14.89
N SER A 235 18.21 15.36 14.77
CA SER A 235 16.86 14.84 14.96
C SER A 235 16.26 14.18 13.72
N GLY A 236 17.01 14.16 12.61
CA GLY A 236 16.51 13.63 11.34
C GLY A 236 15.54 14.56 10.61
N SER A 237 15.38 15.81 11.06
CA SER A 237 14.52 16.78 10.36
C SER A 237 15.10 17.15 9.01
N TYR A 238 14.26 17.09 7.97
CA TYR A 238 14.61 17.35 6.56
C TYR A 238 15.68 16.44 5.96
N MET A 239 16.32 15.57 6.74
CA MET A 239 17.32 14.62 6.26
C MET A 239 16.62 13.46 5.54
N LEU A 240 16.87 13.32 4.23
CA LEU A 240 16.27 12.26 3.41
C LEU A 240 16.55 10.87 4.01
N LYS A 241 15.49 10.11 4.28
CA LYS A 241 15.55 8.72 4.70
C LYS A 241 15.12 7.78 3.57
N SER A 242 13.99 8.08 2.94
CA SER A 242 13.41 7.21 1.93
C SER A 242 12.72 7.98 0.82
N CYS A 243 12.68 7.40 -0.38
CA CYS A 243 11.88 7.88 -1.50
C CYS A 243 11.59 6.73 -2.48
N ARG A 244 10.54 6.90 -3.31
CA ARG A 244 10.29 6.04 -4.45
C ARG A 244 11.10 6.54 -5.64
N VAL A 245 11.75 5.63 -6.37
CA VAL A 245 12.60 5.98 -7.52
C VAL A 245 11.90 5.54 -8.81
N MET A 246 11.31 6.51 -9.50
CA MET A 246 10.66 6.31 -10.80
C MET A 246 11.65 6.60 -11.91
N VAL A 247 11.67 5.79 -12.95
CA VAL A 247 12.56 5.97 -14.11
C VAL A 247 11.72 6.01 -15.38
N GLU A 248 11.96 7.03 -16.22
CA GLU A 248 11.35 7.10 -17.55
C GLU A 248 12.14 6.20 -18.50
N THR A 249 11.47 5.20 -19.04
CA THR A 249 12.01 4.30 -20.05
C THR A 249 12.05 4.98 -21.43
N PRO A 250 12.85 4.48 -22.39
CA PRO A 250 13.01 5.13 -23.70
C PRO A 250 11.72 5.33 -24.52
N ASP A 251 10.69 4.53 -24.24
CA ASP A 251 9.33 4.62 -24.81
C ASP A 251 8.42 5.62 -24.09
N GLY A 252 8.92 6.31 -23.06
CA GLY A 252 8.21 7.37 -22.33
C GLY A 252 7.37 6.89 -21.13
N ASN A 253 7.40 5.60 -20.82
CA ASN A 253 6.70 5.03 -19.67
C ASN A 253 7.48 5.26 -18.37
N TRP A 254 6.78 5.37 -17.24
CA TRP A 254 7.40 5.49 -15.92
C TRP A 254 7.35 4.15 -15.18
N VAL A 255 8.53 3.62 -14.84
CA VAL A 255 8.66 2.36 -14.10
C VAL A 255 9.21 2.64 -12.71
N ASN A 256 8.60 2.05 -11.69
CA ASN A 256 9.09 2.12 -10.32
C ASN A 256 10.25 1.12 -10.14
N HIS A 257 11.47 1.63 -9.98
CA HIS A 257 12.67 0.80 -9.82
C HIS A 257 12.87 0.28 -8.39
N GLY A 258 12.08 0.77 -7.44
CA GLY A 258 12.17 0.38 -6.04
C GLY A 258 12.01 1.57 -5.09
N VAL A 259 12.12 1.26 -3.80
CA VAL A 259 12.12 2.26 -2.73
C VAL A 259 13.52 2.33 -2.15
N PHE A 260 14.09 3.54 -2.18
CA PHE A 260 15.26 3.86 -1.36
C PHE A 260 14.80 3.99 0.09
N ASP A 261 15.43 3.30 1.04
CA ASP A 261 15.18 3.43 2.48
C ASP A 261 16.46 3.16 3.27
N ARG A 262 17.31 4.19 3.39
CA ARG A 262 18.60 4.05 4.09
C ARG A 262 18.43 4.01 5.60
N LYS A 263 19.40 3.38 6.27
CA LYS A 263 19.50 3.34 7.74
C LYS A 263 20.58 4.28 8.30
N SER A 264 21.52 4.74 7.47
CA SER A 264 22.57 5.70 7.86
C SER A 264 22.01 7.12 7.94
N MET A 265 22.28 7.80 9.05
CA MET A 265 21.93 9.20 9.29
C MET A 265 23.15 10.09 9.04
N ASP A 266 23.21 10.70 7.86
CA ASP A 266 24.23 11.66 7.46
C ASP A 266 23.68 12.59 6.36
N GLY A 267 24.42 13.67 6.06
CA GLY A 267 24.01 14.66 5.07
C GLY A 267 24.14 14.21 3.60
N ILE A 268 24.50 12.96 3.31
CA ILE A 268 24.75 12.49 1.94
C ILE A 268 24.03 11.17 1.67
N ALA A 269 22.94 11.24 0.92
CA ALA A 269 22.20 10.07 0.47
C ALA A 269 22.76 9.55 -0.87
N TYR A 270 23.31 8.33 -0.87
CA TYR A 270 23.67 7.60 -2.08
C TYR A 270 22.55 6.63 -2.46
N ILE A 271 21.85 6.93 -3.55
CA ILE A 271 20.79 6.11 -4.13
C ILE A 271 21.37 5.35 -5.32
N SER A 272 21.60 4.06 -5.15
CA SER A 272 22.29 3.23 -6.16
C SER A 272 21.32 2.31 -6.88
N PHE A 273 21.48 2.13 -8.18
CA PHE A 273 20.82 1.07 -8.91
C PHE A 273 21.60 -0.25 -8.75
N LYS A 274 20.93 -1.34 -8.37
CA LYS A 274 21.58 -2.68 -8.29
C LYS A 274 22.09 -3.12 -9.66
N LYS A 275 21.28 -2.88 -10.69
CA LYS A 275 21.64 -2.98 -12.11
C LYS A 275 21.54 -1.59 -12.73
N PRO A 276 22.62 -1.04 -13.33
CA PRO A 276 22.57 0.23 -14.04
C PRO A 276 21.46 0.28 -15.08
N VAL A 277 20.86 1.46 -15.26
CA VAL A 277 19.67 1.64 -16.10
C VAL A 277 19.91 2.70 -17.17
N GLU A 278 19.59 2.38 -18.43
CA GLU A 278 19.48 3.38 -19.49
C GLU A 278 18.17 4.15 -19.34
N CYS A 279 18.26 5.48 -19.21
CA CYS A 279 17.10 6.34 -19.02
C CYS A 279 17.30 7.75 -19.57
N THR A 280 16.21 8.49 -19.69
CA THR A 280 16.17 9.92 -20.03
C THR A 280 15.83 10.79 -18.84
N LYS A 281 15.01 10.27 -17.92
CA LYS A 281 14.60 10.97 -16.68
C LYS A 281 14.50 10.01 -15.51
N VAL A 282 14.74 10.56 -14.32
CA VAL A 282 14.49 9.89 -13.04
C VAL A 282 13.68 10.83 -12.17
N ARG A 283 12.67 10.33 -11.47
CA ARG A 283 11.84 11.11 -10.55
C ARG A 283 11.85 10.49 -9.16
N PHE A 284 12.13 11.30 -8.16
CA PHE A 284 11.97 10.95 -6.76
C PHE A 284 10.60 11.41 -6.28
N GLU A 285 9.83 10.48 -5.71
CA GLU A 285 8.48 10.70 -5.17
C GLU A 285 8.41 10.21 -3.72
N ASN A 286 7.37 10.64 -2.99
CA ASN A 286 7.10 10.18 -1.62
C ASN A 286 8.35 10.31 -0.70
N MET A 287 9.05 11.44 -0.82
CA MET A 287 10.30 11.67 -0.13
C MET A 287 10.03 11.94 1.36
N MET A 288 10.57 11.10 2.23
CA MET A 288 10.36 11.12 3.68
C MET A 288 11.68 11.32 4.42
N ALA A 289 11.65 12.19 5.43
CA ALA A 289 12.77 12.44 6.31
C ALA A 289 12.88 11.39 7.43
N PHE A 290 14.03 11.37 8.13
CA PHE A 290 14.26 10.45 9.25
C PHE A 290 13.30 10.65 10.42
N ASN A 291 12.80 11.87 10.63
CA ASN A 291 11.79 12.17 11.65
C ASN A 291 10.35 11.74 11.25
N GLY A 292 10.18 11.06 10.11
CA GLY A 292 8.89 10.56 9.62
C GLY A 292 8.03 11.59 8.87
N ARG A 293 8.50 12.83 8.71
CA ARG A 293 7.78 13.86 7.94
C ARG A 293 8.11 13.78 6.46
N PHE A 294 7.13 14.09 5.60
CA PHE A 294 7.29 14.15 4.14
C PHE A 294 7.78 15.54 3.68
N SER A 295 8.87 15.99 4.30
CA SER A 295 9.53 17.25 3.98
C SER A 295 11.03 17.02 4.10
N VAL A 296 11.74 17.07 2.98
CA VAL A 296 13.18 16.79 2.88
C VAL A 296 13.91 17.92 2.17
N ASP A 297 15.14 18.16 2.59
CA ASP A 297 16.08 19.05 1.92
C ASP A 297 16.82 18.25 0.84
N VAL A 298 16.97 18.84 -0.33
CA VAL A 298 17.95 18.41 -1.33
C VAL A 298 18.76 19.65 -1.72
N ASN A 299 20.02 19.65 -1.32
CA ASN A 299 20.93 20.78 -1.48
C ASN A 299 21.62 20.73 -2.84
N GLU A 300 22.14 19.55 -3.19
CA GLU A 300 22.84 19.29 -4.46
C GLU A 300 22.49 17.87 -4.94
N VAL A 301 22.45 17.69 -6.27
CA VAL A 301 22.27 16.40 -6.92
C VAL A 301 23.48 16.10 -7.81
N THR A 302 24.05 14.90 -7.70
CA THR A 302 25.09 14.40 -8.60
C THR A 302 24.69 13.03 -9.15
N ALA A 303 24.65 12.86 -10.47
CA ALA A 303 24.43 11.56 -11.11
C ALA A 303 25.76 10.86 -11.41
N PHE A 304 25.75 9.53 -11.52
CA PHE A 304 26.96 8.74 -11.80
C PHE A 304 26.78 7.83 -13.01
N ARG A 305 27.78 7.83 -13.91
CA ARG A 305 27.92 6.87 -15.01
C ARG A 305 28.92 5.75 -14.67
#